data_AF-A0AA42YCH7-F1
#
_entry.id   AF-A0AA42YCH7-F1
#
_cell.length_a   1.000
_cell.length_b   1.000
_cell.length_c   1.000
_cell.angle_alpha   90.00
_cell.angle_beta   90.00
_cell.angle_gamma   90.00
#
_symmetry.space_group_name_H-M   'P 1'
#
loop_
_entity.id
_entity.type
_entity.pdbx_description
1 polymer ?
#
loop_
_entity_poly.entity_id
_entity_poly.type
_entity_poly.pdbx_seq_one_letter_code
_entity_poly.pdbx_strand_id
1 'polypeptide(L)'
;GMVLTEAMAAGVPVIALDASGVREIVQDGCNGRLLGEETRDAFCDALRWVAHVDSAQRSALSRAALETAHAFSLPRTADKALACYEALKSKALLVPRADENERWENLLHLIKAEWDIVKSVTAAAGSAFETVEAPSRSPPT
;
A
#
# COMPACT_ATOMS: atom_id res chain seq x y z
N GLY A 1 -1.07 -0.88 -3.91
CA GLY A 1 -1.03 -1.32 -5.31
C GLY A 1 0.30 -1.01 -5.97
N MET A 2 1.44 -1.44 -5.42
CA MET A 2 2.76 -1.19 -6.03
C MET A 2 2.89 -1.88 -7.40
N VAL A 3 2.41 -3.12 -7.51
CA VAL A 3 2.36 -3.86 -8.78
C VAL A 3 1.52 -3.15 -9.84
N LEU A 4 0.44 -2.46 -9.45
CA LEU A 4 -0.42 -1.69 -10.36
C LEU A 4 0.39 -0.52 -10.94
N THR A 5 1.11 0.21 -10.09
CA THR A 5 1.93 1.34 -10.52
C THR A 5 3.12 0.90 -11.39
N GLU A 6 3.69 -0.28 -11.17
CA GLU A 6 4.75 -0.85 -12.02
C GLU A 6 4.23 -1.22 -13.41
N ALA A 7 3.08 -1.89 -13.49
CA ALA A 7 2.42 -2.19 -14.76
C ALA A 7 2.09 -0.88 -15.52
N MET A 8 1.57 0.12 -14.81
CA MET A 8 1.26 1.42 -15.38
C MET A 8 2.51 2.21 -15.81
N ALA A 9 3.66 2.03 -15.13
CA ALA A 9 4.93 2.61 -15.54
C ALA A 9 5.45 2.01 -16.85
N ALA A 10 5.05 0.77 -17.18
CA ALA A 10 5.26 0.17 -18.49
C ALA A 10 4.23 0.64 -19.54
N GLY A 11 3.34 1.58 -19.20
CA GLY A 11 2.29 2.09 -20.07
C GLY A 11 1.15 1.11 -20.31
N VAL A 12 0.97 0.13 -19.42
CA VAL A 12 -0.06 -0.90 -19.53
C VAL A 12 -1.25 -0.54 -18.63
N PRO A 13 -2.48 -0.41 -19.17
CA PRO A 13 -3.67 -0.20 -18.35
C PRO A 13 -3.97 -1.44 -17.51
N VAL A 14 -4.51 -1.25 -16.31
CA VAL A 14 -4.72 -2.35 -15.34
C VAL A 14 -6.19 -2.66 -15.14
N ILE A 15 -6.55 -3.94 -15.11
CA ILE A 15 -7.86 -4.41 -14.66
C ILE A 15 -7.69 -4.96 -13.24
N ALA A 16 -8.45 -4.44 -12.27
CA ALA A 16 -8.33 -4.86 -10.88
C ALA A 16 -9.68 -4.88 -10.15
N LEU A 17 -9.79 -5.70 -9.12
CA LEU A 17 -10.94 -5.74 -8.22
C LEU A 17 -11.07 -4.44 -7.42
N ASP A 18 -12.30 -4.08 -7.10
CA ASP A 18 -12.65 -2.84 -6.42
C ASP A 18 -12.35 -2.85 -4.92
N ALA A 19 -11.06 -2.80 -4.58
CA ALA A 19 -10.55 -2.74 -3.21
C ALA A 19 -10.05 -1.32 -2.83
N SER A 20 -10.01 -1.01 -1.53
CA SER A 20 -9.66 0.32 -1.00
C SER A 20 -8.37 0.90 -1.60
N GLY A 21 -7.26 0.16 -1.56
CA GLY A 21 -5.98 0.62 -2.10
C GLY A 21 -5.84 0.55 -3.63
N VAL A 22 -6.84 0.00 -4.33
CA VAL A 22 -6.90 -0.02 -5.80
C VAL A 22 -7.61 1.24 -6.31
N ARG A 23 -8.68 1.68 -5.63
CA ARG A 23 -9.44 2.90 -5.97
C ARG A 23 -8.60 4.17 -5.98
N GLU A 24 -7.51 4.18 -5.21
CA GLU A 24 -6.58 5.31 -5.17
C GLU A 24 -5.70 5.40 -6.44
N ILE A 25 -5.56 4.30 -7.19
CA ILE A 25 -4.63 4.18 -8.32
C ILE A 25 -5.41 4.04 -9.64
N VAL A 26 -6.42 3.16 -9.67
CA VAL A 26 -7.19 2.86 -10.88
C VAL A 26 -8.35 3.83 -11.01
N GLN A 27 -8.44 4.48 -12.16
CA GLN A 27 -9.57 5.30 -12.59
C GLN A 27 -10.28 4.54 -13.72
N ASP A 28 -11.48 4.04 -13.43
CA ASP A 28 -12.24 3.19 -14.35
C ASP A 28 -12.44 3.86 -15.72
N GLY A 29 -12.11 3.12 -16.78
CA GLY A 29 -12.18 3.58 -18.17
C GLY A 29 -11.08 4.56 -18.60
N CYS A 30 -10.27 5.09 -17.68
CA CYS A 30 -9.25 6.09 -17.95
C CYS A 30 -7.84 5.50 -18.04
N ASN A 31 -7.40 4.80 -16.99
CA ASN A 31 -6.09 4.14 -16.93
C ASN A 31 -6.20 2.62 -16.74
N GLY A 32 -7.43 2.08 -16.82
CA GLY A 32 -7.73 0.71 -16.44
C GLY A 32 -9.23 0.44 -16.29
N ARG A 33 -9.57 -0.69 -15.65
CA ARG A 33 -10.93 -1.03 -15.23
C ARG A 33 -10.98 -1.45 -13.77
N LEU A 34 -12.03 -1.03 -13.08
CA LEU A 34 -12.37 -1.47 -11.73
C LEU A 34 -13.53 -2.46 -11.79
N LEU A 35 -13.33 -3.64 -11.20
CA LEU A 35 -14.34 -4.70 -11.15
C LEU A 35 -15.02 -4.70 -9.78
N GLY A 36 -16.31 -4.38 -9.76
CA GLY A 36 -17.12 -4.46 -8.54
C GLY A 36 -17.43 -5.89 -8.09
N GLU A 37 -17.32 -6.86 -8.99
CA GLU A 37 -17.61 -8.27 -8.72
C GLU A 37 -16.41 -9.16 -9.05
N GLU A 38 -16.17 -10.16 -8.20
CA GLU A 38 -15.14 -11.20 -8.41
C GLU A 38 -15.73 -12.38 -9.21
N THR A 39 -16.31 -12.10 -10.38
CA THR A 39 -16.91 -13.10 -11.25
C THR A 39 -16.11 -13.26 -12.54
N ARG A 40 -16.12 -14.48 -13.09
CA ARG A 40 -15.48 -14.78 -14.38
C ARG A 40 -15.99 -13.84 -15.47
N ASP A 41 -17.29 -13.60 -15.53
CA ASP A 41 -17.92 -12.82 -16.58
C ASP A 41 -17.46 -11.34 -16.51
N ALA A 42 -17.41 -10.75 -15.31
CA ALA A 42 -16.90 -9.39 -15.12
C ALA A 42 -15.43 -9.25 -15.60
N PHE A 43 -14.58 -10.21 -15.28
CA PHE A 43 -13.20 -10.24 -15.77
C PHE A 43 -13.12 -10.38 -17.29
N CYS A 44 -13.90 -11.30 -17.87
CA CYS A 44 -13.94 -11.51 -19.32
C CYS A 44 -14.39 -10.26 -20.06
N ASP A 45 -15.40 -9.55 -19.55
CA ASP A 45 -15.92 -8.34 -20.18
C ASP A 45 -14.91 -7.18 -20.12
N ALA A 46 -14.18 -7.04 -19.01
CA ALA A 46 -13.11 -6.06 -18.92
C ALA A 46 -11.93 -6.37 -19.85
N LEU A 47 -11.56 -7.64 -20.00
CA LEU A 47 -10.54 -8.05 -20.97
C LEU A 47 -10.99 -7.79 -22.41
N ARG A 48 -12.26 -8.10 -22.73
CA ARG A 48 -12.84 -7.79 -24.05
C ARG A 48 -12.81 -6.30 -24.33
N TRP A 49 -13.13 -5.47 -23.34
CA TRP A 49 -13.05 -4.02 -23.48
C TRP A 49 -11.63 -3.58 -23.88
N VAL A 50 -10.59 -3.99 -23.15
CA VAL A 50 -9.19 -3.65 -23.51
C VAL A 50 -8.81 -4.18 -24.89
N ALA A 51 -9.29 -5.37 -25.26
CA ALA A 51 -8.97 -5.97 -26.56
C ALA A 51 -9.61 -5.24 -27.75
N HIS A 52 -10.78 -4.60 -27.55
CA HIS A 52 -11.57 -3.98 -28.63
C HIS A 52 -11.39 -2.46 -28.73
N VAL A 53 -10.61 -1.82 -27.86
CA VAL A 53 -10.31 -0.39 -28.01
C VAL A 53 -9.53 -0.12 -29.29
N ASP A 54 -9.85 1.00 -29.95
CA ASP A 54 -9.13 1.45 -31.15
C ASP A 54 -7.72 1.97 -30.81
N SER A 55 -6.94 2.33 -31.83
CA SER A 55 -5.56 2.78 -31.64
C SER A 55 -5.47 4.09 -30.83
N ALA A 56 -6.40 5.02 -31.02
CA ALA A 56 -6.41 6.31 -30.32
C ALA A 56 -6.75 6.10 -28.84
N GLN A 57 -7.76 5.28 -28.55
CA GLN A 57 -8.14 4.89 -27.20
C GLN A 57 -7.01 4.12 -26.50
N ARG A 58 -6.32 3.22 -27.20
CA ARG A 58 -5.16 2.50 -26.65
C ARG A 58 -4.03 3.46 -26.27
N SER A 59 -3.74 4.44 -27.12
CA SER A 59 -2.75 5.48 -26.82
C SER A 59 -3.18 6.37 -25.64
N ALA A 60 -4.47 6.69 -25.52
CA ALA A 60 -5.01 7.44 -24.39
C ALA A 60 -4.86 6.65 -23.08
N LEU A 61 -5.25 5.37 -23.07
CA LEU A 61 -5.10 4.47 -21.93
C LEU A 61 -3.66 4.34 -21.47
N SER A 62 -2.74 4.13 -22.42
CA SER A 62 -1.31 4.00 -22.12
C SER A 62 -0.74 5.29 -21.53
N ARG A 63 -1.13 6.44 -22.06
CA ARG A 63 -0.72 7.75 -21.52
C ARG A 63 -1.25 7.98 -20.12
N ALA A 64 -2.53 7.70 -19.88
CA ALA A 64 -3.14 7.82 -18.56
C ALA A 64 -2.48 6.89 -17.54
N ALA A 65 -2.10 5.67 -17.95
CA ALA A 65 -1.32 4.75 -17.12
C ALA A 65 0.05 5.35 -16.75
N LEU A 66 0.81 5.86 -17.73
CA LEU A 66 2.11 6.51 -17.48
C LEU A 66 2.00 7.73 -16.56
N GLU A 67 0.99 8.58 -16.78
CA GLU A 67 0.72 9.76 -15.95
C GLU A 67 0.38 9.35 -14.50
N THR A 68 -0.43 8.31 -14.34
CA THR A 68 -0.76 7.75 -13.03
C THR A 68 0.52 7.25 -12.33
N ALA A 69 1.31 6.40 -12.99
CA ALA A 69 2.54 5.87 -12.42
C ALA A 69 3.53 6.98 -12.01
N HIS A 70 3.65 8.03 -12.83
CA HIS A 70 4.47 9.19 -12.52
C HIS A 70 4.03 9.92 -11.24
N ALA A 71 2.72 10.01 -10.97
CA ALA A 71 2.18 10.61 -9.74
C ALA A 71 2.50 9.79 -8.45
N PHE A 72 2.81 8.51 -8.61
CA PHE A 72 3.26 7.59 -7.55
C PHE A 72 4.78 7.34 -7.55
N SER A 73 5.53 8.03 -8.41
CA SER A 73 6.99 7.93 -8.44
C SER A 73 7.63 8.26 -7.09
N LEU A 74 8.80 7.69 -6.83
CA LEU A 74 9.53 7.89 -5.57
C LEU A 74 9.71 9.38 -5.22
N PRO A 75 10.17 10.26 -6.14
CA PRO A 75 10.31 11.69 -5.82
C PRO A 75 8.99 12.34 -5.41
N ARG A 76 7.90 12.11 -6.16
CA ARG A 76 6.57 12.67 -5.85
C ARG A 76 6.01 12.17 -4.53
N THR A 77 6.23 10.90 -4.22
CA THR A 77 5.80 10.30 -2.96
C THR A 77 6.60 10.86 -1.79
N ALA A 78 7.90 11.05 -1.95
CA ALA A 78 8.75 11.70 -0.96
C ALA A 78 8.32 13.16 -0.70
N ASP A 79 8.03 13.93 -1.76
CA ASP A 79 7.55 15.31 -1.64
C ASP A 79 6.22 15.39 -0.87
N LYS A 80 5.28 14.49 -1.16
CA LYS A 80 4.00 14.38 -0.43
C LYS A 80 4.22 14.07 1.05
N ALA A 81 5.10 13.11 1.35
CA ALA A 81 5.43 12.76 2.73
C ALA A 81 6.09 13.94 3.47
N LEU A 82 7.02 14.64 2.81
CA LEU A 82 7.69 15.81 3.37
C LEU A 82 6.69 16.94 3.67
N ALA A 83 5.78 17.24 2.74
CA ALA A 83 4.72 18.23 2.94
C ALA A 83 3.83 17.90 4.15
N CYS A 84 3.50 16.62 4.36
CA CYS A 84 2.78 16.18 5.56
C CYS A 84 3.58 16.45 6.84
N TYR A 85 4.89 16.15 6.85
CA TYR A 85 5.74 16.43 8.01
C TYR A 85 5.90 17.92 8.29
N GLU A 86 6.02 18.74 7.25
CA GLU A 86 6.08 20.20 7.37
C GLU A 86 4.78 20.79 7.94
N ALA A 87 3.63 20.27 7.51
CA ALA A 87 2.32 20.67 8.03
C ALA A 87 2.15 20.33 9.52
N LEU A 88 2.78 19.24 9.99
CA LEU A 88 2.78 18.90 11.42
C LEU A 88 3.72 19.81 12.22
N LYS A 89 4.89 20.15 11.68
CA LYS A 89 5.80 21.13 12.31
C LYS A 89 5.13 22.49 12.48
N SER A 90 4.43 22.98 11.46
CA SER A 90 3.75 24.28 11.53
C SER A 90 2.59 24.29 12.53
N LYS A 91 1.83 23.18 12.66
CA LYS A 91 0.79 23.04 13.68
C LYS A 91 1.36 22.91 15.09
N ALA A 92 2.45 22.16 15.28
CA ALA A 92 3.11 22.03 16.59
C ALA A 92 3.62 23.39 17.14
N LEU A 93 3.92 24.35 16.26
CA LEU A 93 4.29 25.73 16.64
C LEU A 93 3.09 26.61 17.01
N LEU A 94 1.86 26.23 16.63
CA LEU A 94 0.62 26.98 16.85
C LEU A 94 -0.26 26.41 17.98
N VAL A 95 0.03 25.21 18.48
CA VAL A 95 -0.61 24.69 19.70
C VAL A 95 -0.07 25.47 20.90
N PRO A 96 -0.91 26.16 21.69
CA PRO A 96 -0.48 26.76 22.96
C PRO A 96 0.24 25.69 23.79
N ARG A 97 1.35 26.03 24.44
CA ARG A 97 2.16 25.10 25.26
C ARG A 97 1.28 24.40 26.30
N ALA A 98 0.71 23.25 25.93
CA ALA A 98 0.08 22.32 26.85
C ALA A 98 1.15 21.75 27.79
N ASP A 99 0.72 21.50 29.03
CA ASP A 99 1.51 21.08 30.19
C ASP A 99 2.55 20.00 29.84
N GLU A 100 3.75 20.12 30.41
CA GLU A 100 4.88 19.20 30.14
C GLU A 100 4.52 17.74 30.44
N ASN A 101 3.60 17.51 31.38
CA ASN A 101 3.10 16.18 31.72
C ASN A 101 2.35 15.49 30.57
N GLU A 102 1.48 16.19 29.85
CA GLU A 102 0.74 15.61 28.72
C GLU A 102 1.69 15.23 27.56
N ARG A 103 2.80 15.96 27.40
CA ARG A 103 3.82 15.64 26.39
C ARG A 103 4.57 14.36 26.73
N TRP A 104 4.97 14.18 27.99
CA TRP A 104 5.63 12.96 28.45
C TRP A 104 4.72 11.75 28.34
N GLU A 105 3.44 11.89 28.69
CA GLU A 105 2.47 10.81 28.52
C GLU A 105 2.30 10.42 27.05
N ASN A 106 2.14 11.38 26.15
CA ASN A 106 2.02 11.10 24.71
C ASN A 106 3.30 10.45 24.11
N LEU A 107 4.49 10.91 24.51
CA LEU A 107 5.77 10.29 24.09
C LEU A 107 5.92 8.86 24.60
N LEU A 108 5.56 8.61 25.86
CA LEU A 108 5.62 7.27 26.46
C LEU A 108 4.66 6.31 25.74
N HIS A 109 3.47 6.78 25.35
CA HIS A 109 2.52 5.99 24.56
C HIS A 109 3.07 5.63 23.17
N LEU A 110 3.74 6.56 22.49
CA LEU A 110 4.38 6.33 21.19
C LEU A 110 5.55 5.32 21.28
N ILE A 111 6.42 5.48 22.28
CA ILE A 111 7.54 4.55 22.51
C ILE A 111 7.02 3.14 22.83
N LYS A 112 5.92 3.05 23.59
CA LYS A 112 5.31 1.77 23.95
C LYS A 112 4.71 1.05 22.73
N ALA A 113 4.07 1.80 21.83
CA ALA A 113 3.55 1.24 20.58
C ALA A 113 4.67 0.65 19.70
N GLU A 114 5.79 1.37 19.54
CA GLU A 114 6.98 0.88 18.82
C GLU A 114 7.59 -0.36 19.49
N TRP A 115 7.67 -0.36 20.83
CA TRP A 115 8.18 -1.50 21.58
C TRP A 115 7.32 -2.76 21.39
N ASP A 116 6.01 -2.60 21.28
CA ASP A 116 5.09 -3.71 21.04
C ASP A 116 5.22 -4.26 19.60
N ILE A 117 5.52 -3.41 18.61
CA ILE A 117 5.87 -3.85 17.25
C ILE A 117 7.15 -4.68 17.27
N VAL A 118 8.22 -4.19 17.90
CA VAL A 118 9.52 -4.90 17.99
C VAL A 118 9.39 -6.25 18.71
N LYS A 119 8.59 -6.32 19.76
CA LYS A 119 8.27 -7.59 20.44
C LYS A 119 7.57 -8.58 19.53
N SER A 120 6.60 -8.13 18.75
CA SER A 120 5.85 -9.00 17.84
C SER A 120 6.75 -9.61 16.76
N VAL A 121 7.70 -8.82 16.24
CA VAL A 121 8.73 -9.28 15.29
C VAL A 121 9.65 -10.31 15.94
N THR A 122 10.06 -10.09 17.19
CA THR A 122 10.94 -11.02 17.93
C THR A 122 10.23 -12.33 18.25
N ALA A 123 8.94 -12.29 18.62
CA ALA A 123 8.12 -13.47 18.87
C ALA A 123 7.87 -14.29 17.59
N ALA A 124 7.69 -13.62 16.45
CA ALA A 124 7.57 -14.27 15.14
C ALA A 124 8.89 -14.91 14.69
N ALA A 125 10.05 -14.34 15.06
CA ALA A 125 11.35 -14.94 14.81
C ALA A 125 11.63 -16.14 15.72
N GLY A 126 11.29 -16.07 17.01
CA GLY A 126 11.52 -17.16 17.98
C GLY A 126 10.76 -18.45 17.65
N SER A 127 9.53 -18.32 17.14
CA SER A 127 8.71 -19.46 16.70
C SER A 127 9.22 -20.15 15.43
N ALA A 128 10.11 -19.51 14.66
CA ALA A 128 10.78 -20.14 13.53
C ALA A 128 12.00 -21.00 13.93
N PHE A 129 12.63 -20.70 15.08
CA PHE A 129 13.79 -21.44 15.58
C PHE A 129 13.43 -22.68 16.42
N GLU A 130 12.26 -22.71 17.08
CA GLU A 130 11.83 -23.88 17.88
C GLU A 130 11.48 -25.12 17.03
N THR A 131 11.27 -24.97 15.72
CA THR A 131 10.95 -26.11 14.82
C THR A 131 12.14 -27.00 14.42
N VAL A 132 13.37 -26.71 14.86
CA VAL A 132 14.58 -27.44 14.39
C VAL A 132 15.19 -28.41 15.42
N GLU A 133 14.74 -28.45 16.68
CA GLU A 133 15.32 -29.36 17.69
C GLU A 133 14.30 -30.31 18.32
N ALA A 134 14.05 -31.45 17.66
CA ALA A 134 13.39 -32.60 18.27
C ALA A 134 14.40 -33.78 18.41
N PRO A 135 14.99 -34.02 19.60
CA PRO A 135 15.76 -35.23 19.84
C PRO A 135 14.84 -36.41 20.18
N SER A 136 14.93 -37.49 19.40
CA SER A 136 14.29 -38.78 19.70
C SER A 136 15.01 -39.49 20.85
N ARG A 137 14.37 -39.62 22.02
CA ARG A 137 14.61 -40.71 22.98
C ARG A 137 13.30 -41.09 23.70
N SER A 138 13.01 -42.40 23.71
CA SER A 138 11.93 -43.15 24.38
C SER A 138 12.01 -43.05 25.93
N PRO A 139 10.98 -43.43 26.77
CA PRO A 139 10.43 -44.80 27.03
C PRO A 139 8.97 -44.79 27.62
N PRO A 140 8.45 -45.70 28.50
CA PRO A 140 8.66 -47.15 28.79
C PRO A 140 7.39 -47.99 28.45
N THR A 141 7.32 -49.33 28.42
CA THR A 141 7.80 -50.42 29.31
C THR A 141 7.84 -51.71 28.49
#